data_AF-A0A915A5X2-F1
#
_entry.id   AF-A0A915A5X2-F1
#
_cell.length_a   1.000
_cell.length_b   1.000
_cell.length_c   1.000
_cell.angle_alpha   90.00
_cell.angle_beta   90.00
_cell.angle_gamma   90.00
#
_symmetry.space_group_name_H-M   'P 1'
#
loop_
_entity.id
_entity.type
_entity.pdbx_description
1 polymer ?
#
loop_
_entity_poly.entity_id
_entity_poly.type
_entity_poly.pdbx_seq_one_letter_code
_entity_poly.pdbx_strand_id
1 'polypeptide(L)'
;MLVEITKGSLPWRRVKERVGVQVGKQMARKAGRAQFFHNCPRQYDTILVLIDALKFEDDPKYEDLYHNLEEIRKENGIRMHSKFDWEADATSTRSTTLSMSPPSNASQHAHKEDLLKRTDADHAEAKDTVVHETKAER
;
A
#
# COMPACT_ATOMS: atom_id res chain seq x y z
N MET A 1 -6.19 -8.26 17.29
CA MET A 1 -5.81 -7.20 16.35
C MET A 1 -4.44 -6.62 16.69
N LEU A 2 -4.24 -6.01 17.88
CA LEU A 2 -2.94 -5.38 18.23
C LEU A 2 -1.71 -6.29 18.04
N VAL A 3 -1.76 -7.53 18.55
CA VAL A 3 -0.68 -8.51 18.34
C VAL A 3 -0.40 -8.78 16.85
N GLU A 4 -1.44 -8.78 16.02
CA GLU A 4 -1.29 -8.98 14.57
C GLU A 4 -0.68 -7.75 13.89
N ILE A 5 -1.01 -6.53 14.33
CA ILE A 5 -0.38 -5.31 13.84
C ILE A 5 1.10 -5.30 14.21
N THR A 6 1.43 -5.62 15.46
CA THR A 6 2.81 -5.62 15.96
C THR A 6 3.68 -6.74 15.36
N LYS A 7 3.13 -7.95 15.18
CA LYS A 7 3.89 -9.13 14.70
C LYS A 7 3.64 -9.52 13.25
N GLY A 8 2.67 -8.89 12.58
CA GLY A 8 2.28 -9.14 11.20
C GLY A 8 1.38 -10.37 10.95
N SER A 9 1.22 -11.27 11.93
CA SER A 9 0.35 -12.46 11.77
C SER A 9 -0.06 -13.09 13.09
N LEU A 10 -1.25 -13.68 13.12
CA LEU A 10 -1.69 -14.58 14.20
C LEU A 10 -1.32 -16.04 13.89
N PRO A 11 -1.13 -16.89 14.92
CA PRO A 11 -0.79 -18.31 14.74
C PRO A 11 -1.82 -19.10 13.91
N TRP A 12 -3.10 -18.73 14.00
CA TRP A 12 -4.20 -19.37 13.27
C TRP A 12 -4.54 -18.69 11.93
N ARG A 13 -3.72 -17.76 11.41
CA ARG A 13 -4.02 -17.00 10.17
C ARG A 13 -4.36 -17.89 8.96
N ARG A 14 -3.74 -19.07 8.87
CA ARG A 14 -3.94 -20.02 7.75
C ARG A 14 -4.91 -21.17 8.06
N VAL A 15 -5.51 -21.17 9.26
CA VAL A 15 -6.41 -22.24 9.69
C VAL A 15 -7.84 -21.87 9.26
N LYS A 16 -8.45 -22.72 8.41
CA LYS A 16 -9.82 -22.52 7.92
C LYS A 16 -10.86 -23.07 8.89
N GLU A 17 -10.58 -24.21 9.49
CA GLU A 17 -11.50 -24.91 10.39
C GLU A 17 -11.72 -24.15 11.70
N ARG A 18 -12.99 -23.94 12.07
CA ARG A 18 -13.38 -23.20 13.28
C ARG A 18 -12.77 -23.82 14.55
N VAL A 19 -12.76 -25.15 14.62
CA VAL A 19 -12.19 -25.90 15.75
C VAL A 19 -10.68 -25.67 15.86
N GLY A 20 -9.96 -25.67 14.73
CA GLY A 20 -8.53 -25.40 14.71
C GLY A 20 -8.21 -23.97 15.18
N VAL A 21 -9.01 -22.98 14.75
CA VAL A 21 -8.88 -21.59 15.22
C VAL A 21 -9.13 -21.50 16.73
N GLN A 22 -10.13 -22.21 17.24
CA GLN A 22 -10.43 -22.25 18.68
C GLN A 22 -9.25 -22.83 19.48
N VAL A 23 -8.69 -23.96 19.07
CA VAL A 23 -7.53 -24.58 19.73
C VAL A 23 -6.33 -23.62 19.70
N GLY A 24 -6.06 -22.99 18.56
CA GLY A 24 -4.99 -22.00 18.44
C GLY A 24 -5.16 -20.81 19.39
N LYS A 25 -6.39 -20.28 19.51
CA LYS A 25 -6.72 -19.20 20.46
C LYS A 25 -6.52 -19.64 21.90
N GLN A 26 -6.96 -20.84 22.27
CA GLN A 26 -6.79 -21.39 23.61
C GLN A 26 -5.31 -21.60 23.96
N MET A 27 -4.51 -22.11 23.02
CA MET A 27 -3.06 -22.29 23.21
C MET A 27 -2.37 -20.95 23.43
N ALA A 28 -2.69 -19.93 22.62
CA ALA A 28 -2.12 -18.58 22.77
C ALA A 28 -2.43 -17.91 24.12
N ARG A 29 -3.56 -18.25 24.76
CA ARG A 29 -3.90 -17.73 26.10
C ARG A 29 -3.28 -18.52 27.26
N LYS A 30 -2.89 -19.78 27.02
CA LYS A 30 -2.40 -20.72 28.05
C LYS A 30 -0.92 -21.01 27.83
N ALA A 31 -0.56 -22.25 27.47
CA ALA A 31 0.81 -22.72 27.36
C ALA A 31 1.65 -21.95 26.32
N GLY A 32 1.02 -21.43 25.27
CA GLY A 32 1.66 -20.67 24.20
C GLY A 32 1.75 -19.17 24.46
N ARG A 33 1.38 -18.67 25.65
CA ARG A 33 1.24 -17.24 25.95
C ARG A 33 2.55 -16.45 25.79
N ALA A 34 3.65 -16.98 26.30
CA ALA A 34 4.97 -16.36 26.15
C ALA A 34 5.39 -16.25 24.67
N GLN A 35 5.16 -17.30 23.87
CA GLN A 35 5.47 -17.30 22.45
C GLN A 35 4.54 -16.35 21.67
N PHE A 36 3.26 -16.30 22.05
CA PHE A 36 2.26 -15.43 21.45
C PHE A 36 2.69 -13.96 21.56
N PHE A 37 3.10 -13.54 22.76
CA PHE A 37 3.56 -12.17 23.03
C PHE A 37 5.07 -11.93 22.83
N HIS A 38 5.82 -12.88 22.28
CA HIS A 38 7.24 -12.65 21.97
C HIS A 38 7.41 -11.40 21.09
N ASN A 39 8.33 -10.49 21.45
CA ASN A 39 8.51 -9.18 20.80
C ASN A 39 7.27 -8.27 20.77
N CYS A 40 6.31 -8.47 21.69
CA CYS A 40 5.25 -7.51 21.97
C CYS A 40 5.58 -6.73 23.25
N PRO A 41 5.01 -5.53 23.44
CA PRO A 41 5.08 -4.85 24.72
C PRO A 41 4.49 -5.70 25.83
N ARG A 42 5.14 -5.70 27.01
CA ARG A 42 4.73 -6.54 28.16
C ARG A 42 3.31 -6.24 28.62
N GLN A 43 2.85 -5.00 28.45
CA GLN A 43 1.52 -4.55 28.85
C GLN A 43 0.40 -5.25 28.07
N TYR A 44 0.69 -5.84 26.90
CA TYR A 44 -0.28 -6.71 26.21
C TYR A 44 -0.65 -7.93 27.05
N ASP A 45 0.28 -8.45 27.84
CA ASP A 45 0.02 -9.55 28.76
C ASP A 45 -0.92 -9.11 29.88
N THR A 46 -0.64 -7.96 30.50
CA THR A 46 -1.49 -7.35 31.52
C THR A 46 -2.90 -7.10 31.00
N ILE A 47 -3.04 -6.50 29.82
CA ILE A 47 -4.34 -6.27 29.16
C ILE A 47 -5.08 -7.59 28.96
N LEU A 48 -4.39 -8.65 28.53
CA LEU A 48 -5.05 -9.96 28.35
C LEU A 48 -5.50 -10.56 29.69
N VAL A 49 -4.74 -10.38 30.78
CA VAL A 49 -5.20 -10.78 32.13
C VAL A 49 -6.47 -10.02 32.53
N LEU A 50 -6.51 -8.70 32.31
CA LEU A 50 -7.70 -7.88 32.60
C LEU A 50 -8.92 -8.36 31.81
N ILE A 51 -8.75 -8.65 30.53
CA ILE A 51 -9.85 -9.13 29.66
C ILE A 51 -10.32 -10.53 30.10
N ASP A 52 -9.40 -11.45 30.40
CA ASP A 52 -9.74 -12.83 30.79
C ASP A 52 -10.42 -12.90 32.18
N ALA A 53 -10.31 -11.85 33.00
CA ALA A 53 -10.97 -11.76 34.31
C ALA A 53 -12.45 -11.32 34.24
N LEU A 54 -12.88 -10.73 33.12
CA LEU A 54 -14.24 -10.22 32.94
C LEU A 54 -15.25 -11.35 32.69
N LYS A 55 -16.46 -11.16 33.24
CA LYS A 55 -17.65 -11.94 32.91
C LYS A 55 -18.52 -11.20 31.92
N PHE A 56 -19.56 -11.87 31.44
CA PHE A 56 -20.49 -11.31 30.46
C PHE A 56 -21.24 -10.07 30.95
N GLU A 57 -21.56 -10.01 32.26
CA GLU A 57 -22.32 -8.92 32.87
C GLU A 57 -21.42 -7.80 33.41
N ASP A 58 -20.09 -7.99 33.39
CA ASP A 58 -19.15 -7.03 33.97
C ASP A 58 -18.90 -5.87 33.00
N ASP A 59 -18.88 -4.65 33.54
CA ASP A 59 -18.43 -3.47 32.81
C ASP A 59 -16.89 -3.43 32.76
N PRO A 60 -16.26 -3.37 31.57
CA PRO A 60 -14.81 -3.28 31.46
C PRO A 60 -14.29 -1.95 32.02
N LYS A 61 -13.23 -2.01 32.83
CA LYS A 61 -12.51 -0.81 33.30
C LYS A 61 -11.61 -0.26 32.19
N TYR A 62 -12.20 0.50 31.26
CA TYR A 62 -11.47 1.02 30.10
C TYR A 62 -10.29 1.93 30.48
N GLU A 63 -10.36 2.64 31.60
CA GLU A 63 -9.24 3.46 32.11
C GLU A 63 -7.96 2.65 32.32
N ASP A 64 -8.06 1.42 32.84
CA ASP A 64 -6.91 0.55 33.04
C ASP A 64 -6.29 0.11 31.70
N LEU A 65 -7.12 -0.12 30.69
CA LEU A 65 -6.66 -0.45 29.34
C LEU A 65 -5.94 0.74 28.69
N TYR A 66 -6.50 1.95 28.83
CA TYR A 66 -5.87 3.17 28.35
C TYR A 66 -4.53 3.43 29.04
N HIS A 67 -4.46 3.22 30.35
CA HIS A 67 -3.23 3.38 31.11
C HIS A 67 -2.10 2.47 30.59
N ASN A 68 -2.41 1.19 30.34
CA ASN A 68 -1.44 0.23 29.80
C ASN A 68 -0.95 0.63 28.40
N LEU A 69 -1.83 1.13 27.53
CA LEU A 69 -1.44 1.62 26.20
C LEU A 69 -0.59 2.90 26.28
N GLU A 70 -0.93 3.80 27.21
CA GLU A 70 -0.17 5.02 27.45
C GLU A 70 1.23 4.74 28.02
N GLU A 71 1.35 3.73 28.87
CA GLU A 71 2.65 3.25 29.36
C GLU A 71 3.53 2.76 28.19
N ILE A 72 2.97 1.91 27.29
CA ILE A 72 3.68 1.48 26.07
C ILE A 72 4.17 2.69 25.28
N ARG A 73 3.29 3.68 25.07
CA ARG A 73 3.62 4.90 24.32
C ARG A 73 4.80 5.64 24.95
N LYS A 74 4.76 5.85 26.27
CA LYS A 74 5.82 6.55 27.01
C LYS A 74 7.15 5.81 26.96
N GLU A 75 7.14 4.49 27.18
CA GLU A 75 8.35 3.67 27.17
C GLU A 75 9.05 3.64 25.82
N ASN A 76 8.27 3.68 24.73
CA ASN A 76 8.80 3.68 23.38
C ASN A 76 9.01 5.09 22.80
N GLY A 77 8.78 6.15 23.59
CA GLY A 77 8.94 7.54 23.15
C GLY A 77 8.02 7.95 22.00
N ILE A 78 6.87 7.29 21.84
CA ILE A 78 5.94 7.52 20.74
C ILE A 78 5.19 8.85 20.97
N ARG A 79 5.16 9.72 19.96
CA ARG A 79 4.45 11.02 20.05
C ARG A 79 2.98 10.84 19.70
N MET A 80 2.08 11.48 20.44
CA MET A 80 0.63 11.37 20.20
C MET A 80 0.20 11.84 18.80
N HIS A 81 0.90 12.84 18.26
CA HIS A 81 0.61 13.42 16.94
C HIS A 81 1.68 13.04 15.92
N SER A 82 2.31 11.86 16.09
CA SER A 82 3.15 11.31 15.02
C SER A 82 2.28 10.91 13.83
N LYS A 83 2.86 11.01 12.64
CA LYS A 83 2.25 10.48 11.43
C LYS A 83 2.05 8.98 11.53
N PHE A 84 1.01 8.48 10.86
CA PHE A 84 0.82 7.05 10.68
C PHE A 84 1.71 6.51 9.56
N ASP A 85 1.95 5.20 9.58
CA ASP A 85 2.83 4.51 8.61
C ASP A 85 2.36 4.65 7.15
N TRP A 86 1.06 4.92 6.92
CA TRP A 86 0.50 5.12 5.58
C TRP A 86 0.53 6.59 5.10
N GLU A 87 0.90 7.53 5.96
CA GLU A 87 1.01 8.93 5.57
C GLU A 87 2.34 9.17 4.85
N ALA A 88 2.29 9.88 3.73
CA ALA A 88 3.51 10.24 3.02
C ALA A 88 4.36 11.19 3.88
N ASP A 89 5.67 10.92 3.92
CA ASP A 89 6.61 11.96 4.30
C ASP A 89 6.50 13.11 3.30
N ALA A 90 6.51 14.34 3.80
CA ALA A 90 6.51 15.52 2.92
C ALA A 90 7.78 15.58 2.04
N THR A 91 8.72 14.65 2.26
CA THR A 91 9.89 14.35 1.43
C THR A 91 9.77 12.95 0.81
N SER A 92 8.58 12.54 0.39
CA SER A 92 8.49 11.59 -0.71
C SER A 92 8.85 12.37 -1.98
N THR A 93 10.14 12.61 -2.21
CA THR A 93 10.62 12.80 -3.58
C THR A 93 10.10 11.59 -4.32
N ARG A 94 9.05 11.82 -5.12
CA ARG A 94 8.58 10.94 -6.17
C ARG A 94 9.83 10.43 -6.89
N SER A 95 10.30 9.25 -6.52
CA SER A 95 11.27 8.51 -7.30
C SER A 95 10.51 8.13 -8.55
N THR A 96 10.45 9.06 -9.50
CA THR A 96 10.03 8.81 -10.85
C THR A 96 11.13 7.91 -11.40
N THR A 97 11.00 6.60 -11.17
CA THR A 97 11.69 5.63 -12.02
C THR A 97 11.13 5.88 -13.41
N LEU A 98 11.85 6.67 -14.20
CA LEU A 98 11.67 6.69 -15.64
C LEU A 98 11.78 5.23 -16.07
N SER A 99 10.64 4.61 -16.37
CA SER A 99 10.60 3.32 -17.03
C SER A 99 11.25 3.53 -18.38
N MET A 100 12.53 3.17 -18.50
CA MET A 100 13.13 2.90 -19.79
C MET A 100 12.52 1.59 -20.27
N SER A 101 11.34 1.70 -20.89
CA SER A 101 10.79 0.63 -21.72
C SER A 101 11.83 0.34 -22.82
N PRO A 102 12.12 -0.93 -23.13
CA PRO A 102 12.85 -1.25 -24.35
C PRO A 102 12.10 -0.64 -25.53
N PRO A 103 12.76 -0.03 -26.54
CA PRO A 103 12.06 0.45 -27.71
C PRO A 103 11.39 -0.76 -28.40
N SER A 104 10.08 -0.88 -28.22
CA SER A 104 9.29 -1.81 -29.02
C SER A 104 9.32 -1.31 -30.45
N ASN A 105 9.94 -2.08 -31.34
CA ASN A 105 10.00 -1.81 -32.79
C ASN A 105 8.62 -1.88 -33.50
N ALA A 106 7.51 -1.77 -32.77
CA ALA A 106 6.15 -1.81 -33.29
C ALA A 106 5.57 -0.40 -33.60
N SER A 107 6.23 0.69 -33.20
CA SER A 107 5.73 2.06 -33.45
C SER A 107 6.44 2.81 -34.61
N GLN A 108 7.37 2.16 -35.32
CA GLN A 108 8.01 2.76 -36.50
C GLN A 108 7.21 2.58 -37.81
N HIS A 109 6.16 1.76 -37.82
CA HIS A 109 5.32 1.56 -39.01
C HIS A 109 4.17 2.58 -39.11
N ALA A 110 3.62 3.03 -37.98
CA ALA A 110 2.46 3.93 -37.98
C ALA A 110 2.81 5.40 -38.31
N HIS A 111 4.01 5.88 -37.98
CA HIS A 111 4.42 7.26 -38.28
C HIS A 111 5.00 7.46 -39.69
N LYS A 112 5.40 6.38 -40.39
CA LYS A 112 5.86 6.48 -41.78
C LYS A 112 4.71 6.52 -42.79
N GLU A 113 3.56 5.93 -42.48
CA GLU A 113 2.40 5.94 -43.39
C GLU A 113 1.67 7.29 -43.42
N ASP A 114 1.64 8.02 -42.30
CA ASP A 114 1.02 9.36 -42.24
C ASP A 114 1.93 10.50 -42.76
N LEU A 115 3.25 10.33 -42.72
CA LEU A 115 4.17 11.30 -43.32
C LEU A 115 4.22 11.14 -44.86
N LEU A 116 4.13 9.91 -45.39
CA LEU A 116 4.12 9.67 -46.83
C LEU A 116 2.81 10.16 -47.50
N LYS A 117 1.66 10.02 -46.81
CA LYS A 117 0.38 10.57 -47.29
C LYS A 117 0.33 12.10 -47.29
N ARG A 118 1.05 12.78 -46.40
CA ARG A 118 1.16 14.25 -46.38
C ARG A 118 2.09 14.77 -47.48
N THR A 119 3.20 14.09 -47.75
CA THR A 119 4.11 14.48 -48.84
C THR A 119 3.51 14.29 -50.24
N ASP A 120 2.63 13.31 -50.43
CA ASP A 120 1.94 13.12 -51.72
C ASP A 120 0.80 14.14 -51.96
N ALA A 121 0.15 14.64 -50.89
CA ALA A 121 -0.86 15.70 -50.99
C ALA A 121 -0.23 17.07 -51.29
N ASP A 122 0.88 17.41 -50.62
CA ASP A 122 1.59 18.68 -50.85
C ASP A 122 2.29 18.72 -52.24
N HIS A 123 2.67 17.57 -52.81
CA HIS A 123 3.24 17.52 -54.16
C HIS A 123 2.20 17.54 -55.30
N ALA A 124 0.93 17.26 -55.00
CA ALA A 124 -0.18 17.41 -55.95
C ALA A 124 -0.64 18.88 -56.06
N GLU A 125 -0.67 19.62 -54.94
CA GLU A 125 -1.10 21.03 -54.92
C GLU A 125 -0.02 21.99 -55.48
N ALA A 126 1.26 21.62 -55.40
CA ALA A 126 2.35 22.35 -56.03
C ALA A 126 2.41 22.22 -57.57
N LYS A 127 1.77 21.21 -58.17
CA LYS A 127 1.76 21.04 -59.64
C LYS A 127 0.64 21.82 -60.33
N ASP A 128 -0.50 22.07 -59.67
CA ASP A 128 -1.56 22.92 -60.21
C ASP A 128 -1.25 24.42 -60.09
N THR A 129 -0.41 24.81 -59.12
CA THR A 129 -0.04 26.22 -58.93
C THR A 129 1.02 26.70 -59.93
N VAL A 130 1.95 25.83 -60.38
CA VAL A 130 3.02 26.19 -61.33
C VAL A 130 2.54 26.25 -62.80
N VAL A 131 1.46 25.55 -63.15
CA VAL A 131 0.89 25.62 -64.52
C VAL A 131 0.12 26.92 -64.77
N HIS A 132 -0.42 27.55 -63.71
CA HIS A 132 -1.13 28.83 -63.84
C HIS A 132 -0.20 30.05 -63.91
N GLU A 133 1.01 29.98 -63.36
CA GLU A 133 1.96 31.11 -63.32
C GLU A 133 2.84 31.19 -64.58
N THR A 134 2.99 30.11 -65.36
CA THR A 134 3.78 30.09 -66.60
C THR A 134 3.00 30.43 -67.89
N LYS A 135 1.69 30.73 -67.79
CA LYS A 135 0.89 31.22 -68.93
C LYS A 135 0.61 32.73 -68.88
N ALA A 136 1.06 33.44 -67.84
CA ALA A 136 0.90 34.89 -67.70
C ALA A 136 2.15 35.70 -68.11
N GLU A 137 3.27 35.04 -68.43
CA GLU A 137 4.46 35.66 -69.05
C GLU A 137 4.85 34.94 -70.35
N ARG A 138 4.02 35.11 -71.40
CA ARG A 138 4.46 35.17 -72.80
C ARG A 138 3.38 35.72 -73.72
#